data_AF-A0A5E6N9L5-F1
#
_entry.id   AF-A0A5E6N9L5-F1
#
_cell.length_a   1.000
_cell.length_b   1.000
_cell.length_c   1.000
_cell.angle_alpha   90.00
_cell.angle_beta   90.00
_cell.angle_gamma   90.00
#
_symmetry.space_group_name_H-M   'P 1'
#
loop_
_entity.id
_entity.type
_entity.pdbx_description
1 polymer ?
#
loop_
_entity_poly.entity_id
_entity_poly.type
_entity_poly.pdbx_seq_one_letter_code
_entity_poly.pdbx_strand_id
1 'polypeptide(L)' 'MKNEGNGVKSTGKGKKKRFYDWDYTHNDIEVYDRNRRHLGSMNPTTGKMYKGPVKGRVLPND' A
#
# COMPACT_ATOMS: atom_id res chain seq x y z
N MET A 1 -11.39 -3.72 -5.96
CA MET A 1 -10.65 -3.52 -4.68
C MET A 1 -11.64 -3.63 -3.54
N LYS A 2 -11.25 -4.25 -2.43
CA LYS A 2 -12.03 -4.22 -1.18
C LYS A 2 -11.66 -2.96 -0.41
N ASN A 3 -12.63 -2.26 0.19
CA ASN A 3 -12.36 -1.20 1.16
C ASN A 3 -12.11 -1.85 2.53
N GLU A 4 -11.00 -1.52 3.18
CA GLU A 4 -10.62 -2.06 4.51
C GLU A 4 -10.89 -1.07 5.65
N GLY A 5 -11.36 0.16 5.35
CA GLY A 5 -11.54 1.24 6.32
C GLY A 5 -10.40 2.27 6.26
N ASN A 6 -10.61 3.45 6.84
CA ASN A 6 -9.60 4.51 6.99
C ASN A 6 -8.82 4.87 5.72
N GLY A 7 -9.51 4.92 4.58
CA GLY A 7 -8.88 5.23 3.28
C GLY A 7 -8.14 4.06 2.63
N VAL A 8 -7.95 2.95 3.34
CA VAL A 8 -7.22 1.78 2.85
C VAL A 8 -8.07 0.93 1.91
N LYS A 9 -7.48 0.57 0.78
CA LYS A 9 -8.02 -0.42 -0.16
C LYS A 9 -7.14 -1.67 -0.17
N SER A 10 -7.70 -2.82 -0.52
CA SER A 10 -6.95 -4.06 -0.69
C SER A 10 -7.34 -4.86 -1.93
N THR A 11 -6.40 -5.68 -2.39
CA THR A 11 -6.57 -6.63 -3.49
C THR A 11 -5.91 -7.97 -3.15
N GLY A 12 -6.22 -9.00 -3.95
CA GLY A 12 -5.61 -10.31 -3.82
C GLY A 12 -6.03 -11.07 -2.56
N LYS A 13 -5.44 -12.26 -2.39
CA LYS A 13 -5.65 -13.17 -1.25
C LYS A 13 -4.33 -13.87 -0.89
N GLY A 14 -4.21 -14.35 0.34
CA GLY A 14 -3.02 -15.07 0.82
C GLY A 14 -1.72 -14.29 0.63
N LYS A 15 -0.67 -14.94 0.11
CA LYS A 15 0.65 -14.31 -0.18
C LYS A 15 0.58 -13.14 -1.19
N LYS A 16 -0.45 -13.13 -2.03
CA LYS A 16 -0.70 -12.07 -3.02
C LYS A 16 -1.57 -10.93 -2.49
N LYS A 17 -2.04 -10.97 -1.24
CA LYS A 17 -2.80 -9.86 -0.65
C LYS A 17 -1.92 -8.60 -0.63
N ARG A 18 -2.50 -7.47 -1.02
CA ARG A 18 -1.88 -6.14 -0.99
C ARG A 18 -2.83 -5.14 -0.37
N PHE A 19 -2.27 -4.16 0.34
CA PHE A 19 -2.98 -2.99 0.83
C PHE A 19 -2.40 -1.74 0.16
N TYR A 20 -3.25 -0.74 0.01
CA TYR A 20 -2.99 0.49 -0.71
C TYR A 20 -3.55 1.63 0.13
N ASP A 21 -2.69 2.60 0.41
CA ASP A 21 -3.04 3.81 1.16
C ASP A 21 -2.58 5.04 0.37
N TRP A 22 -3.31 6.14 0.48
CA TRP A 22 -2.97 7.37 -0.24
C TRP A 22 -2.06 8.24 0.62
N ASP A 23 -0.85 8.50 0.13
CA ASP A 23 0.06 9.43 0.78
C ASP A 23 -0.22 10.86 0.30
N TYR A 24 -0.92 11.61 1.15
CA TYR A 24 -1.24 13.02 0.92
C TYR A 24 -0.02 13.94 0.86
N THR A 25 1.13 13.51 1.39
CA THR A 25 2.37 14.31 1.40
C THR A 25 3.07 14.24 0.05
N HIS A 26 3.02 13.08 -0.60
CA HIS A 26 3.79 12.81 -1.83
C HIS A 26 2.92 12.59 -3.07
N ASN A 27 1.59 12.60 -2.92
CA ASN A 27 0.61 12.35 -3.99
C ASN A 27 0.85 11.02 -4.71
N ASP A 28 1.18 9.98 -3.96
CA ASP A 28 1.37 8.62 -4.45
C ASP A 28 0.66 7.59 -3.57
N ILE A 29 0.71 6.33 -4.00
CA ILE A 29 0.06 5.21 -3.31
C ILE A 29 1.12 4.42 -2.56
N GLU A 30 1.06 4.38 -1.23
CA GLU A 30 1.89 3.47 -0.43
C GLU A 30 1.32 2.04 -0.52
N VAL A 31 2.18 1.07 -0.85
CA VAL A 31 1.77 -0.32 -1.06
C VAL A 31 2.34 -1.22 0.03
N TYR A 32 1.52 -2.14 0.54
CA TYR A 32 1.91 -3.04 1.62
C TYR A 32 1.62 -4.51 1.30
N ASP A 33 2.42 -5.42 1.86
CA ASP A 33 2.21 -6.86 1.73
C ASP A 33 1.06 -7.37 2.62
N ARG A 34 0.79 -8.68 2.58
CA ARG A 34 -0.26 -9.31 3.40
C ARG A 34 -0.08 -9.10 4.92
N ASN A 35 1.16 -8.86 5.36
CA ASN A 35 1.55 -8.64 6.75
C ASN A 35 1.66 -7.13 7.05
N ARG A 36 1.10 -6.28 6.18
CA ARG A 36 1.12 -4.82 6.29
C ARG A 36 2.52 -4.21 6.27
N ARG A 37 3.53 -4.91 5.74
CA ARG A 37 4.89 -4.38 5.58
C ARG A 37 5.00 -3.55 4.31
N HIS A 38 5.64 -2.39 4.40
CA HIS A 38 5.78 -1.48 3.27
C HIS A 38 6.58 -2.13 2.12
N LEU A 39 6.08 -1.99 0.90
CA LEU A 39 6.67 -2.51 -0.33
C LEU A 39 7.19 -1.38 -1.24
N GLY A 40 6.88 -0.13 -0.93
CA GLY A 40 7.24 1.03 -1.74
C GLY A 40 6.02 1.84 -2.17
N SER A 41 6.29 2.89 -2.94
CA SER A 41 5.28 3.82 -3.44
C SER A 41 5.03 3.60 -4.93
N MET A 42 3.77 3.69 -5.32
CA MET A 42 3.25 3.45 -6.66
C MET A 42 2.73 4.76 -7.25
N ASN A 43 3.09 5.02 -8.51
CA ASN A 43 2.56 6.16 -9.24
C ASN A 43 1.06 5.92 -9.52
N PRO A 44 0.15 6.84 -9.14
CA PRO A 44 -1.29 6.60 -9.19
C PRO A 44 -1.86 6.56 -10.60
N THR A 45 -1.20 7.20 -11.57
CA THR A 45 -1.66 7.24 -12.96
C THR A 45 -1.24 5.99 -13.73
N THR A 46 -0.02 5.50 -13.49
CA THR A 46 0.57 4.41 -14.28
C THR A 46 0.53 3.06 -13.58
N GLY A 47 0.31 3.03 -12.26
CA GLY A 47 0.36 1.82 -11.44
C GLY A 47 1.77 1.23 -11.27
N LYS A 48 2.82 1.93 -11.70
CA LYS A 48 4.21 1.47 -11.57
C LYS A 48 4.77 1.80 -10.19
N MET A 49 5.41 0.82 -9.56
CA MET A 49 6.24 1.04 -8.36
C MET A 49 7.45 1.87 -8.76
N TYR A 50 7.75 2.92 -8.00
CA TYR A 50 8.88 3.80 -8.31
C TYR A 50 9.74 4.16 -7.09
N LYS A 51 9.24 3.93 -5.87
CA LYS A 51 10.04 3.93 -4.64
C LYS A 51 10.11 2.51 -4.07
N GLY A 52 11.23 2.16 -3.46
CA GLY A 52 11.43 0.85 -2.83
C GLY A 52 10.86 0.76 -1.40
N PRO A 53 10.89 -0.44 -0.79
CA PRO A 53 10.48 -0.66 0.58
C PRO A 53 11.27 0.20 1.58
N VAL A 54 10.57 0.71 2.60
CA VAL A 54 11.20 1.36 3.76
C VAL A 54 11.15 0.39 4.94
N LYS A 55 12.32 -0.06 5.40
CA LYS A 55 12.42 -1.04 6.49
C LYS A 55 11.76 -0.48 7.76
N GLY A 56 10.88 -1.26 8.38
CA GLY A 56 10.16 -0.89 9.60
C GLY A 56 8.87 -0.11 9.37
N ARG A 57 8.61 0.43 8.17
CA ARG A 57 7.31 1.04 7.86
C ARG A 57 6.24 -0.02 7.73
N VAL A 58 5.16 0.15 8.48
CA VAL A 58 3.99 -0.73 8.49
C VAL A 58 2.72 0.09 8.33
N LEU A 59 1.71 -0.49 7.70
CA LEU A 59 0.37 0.06 7.70
C LEU A 59 -0.26 -0.23 9.07
N PRO A 60 -0.69 0.79 9.84
CA PRO A 60 -1.29 0.61 11.17
C PRO A 60 -2.45 -0.38 11.14
N ASN A 61 -2.63 -1.13 12.22
CA ASN A 61 -3.88 -1.82 12.49
C ASN A 61 -4.78 -0.82 13.20
N ASP A 62 -5.93 -0.54 12.63
CA ASP A 62 -7.00 0.20 13.30
C ASP A 62 -7.93 -0.79 14.01
#